data_AF-A0A2N2ZGE0-F1
#
_entry.id   AF-A0A2N2ZGE0-F1
#
_cell.length_a   1.000
_cell.length_b   1.000
_cell.length_c   1.000
_cell.angle_alpha   90.00
_cell.angle_beta   90.00
_cell.angle_gamma   90.00
#
_symmetry.space_group_name_H-M   'P 1'
#
loop_
_entity.id
_entity.type
_entity.pdbx_description
1 polymer ?
#
loop_
_entity_poly.entity_id
_entity_poly.type
_entity_poly.pdbx_seq_one_letter_code
_entity_poly.pdbx_strand_id
1 'polypeptide(L)' 'MKKKKLTITEADFLLANRRASREEEIEAHGHPVRSRTMVHKSKKVYNRNLIKRAAIKRDDSSYFFMNI' A
#
# COMPACT_ATOMS: atom_id res chain seq x y z
N MET A 1 5.57 -43.16 6.55
CA MET A 1 5.00 -41.83 6.22
C MET A 1 4.64 -41.78 4.74
N LYS A 2 3.40 -41.47 4.37
CA LYS A 2 3.00 -41.30 2.96
C LYS A 2 3.69 -40.03 2.40
N LYS A 3 4.54 -40.18 1.40
CA LYS A 3 5.08 -39.04 0.63
C LYS A 3 3.92 -38.40 -0.12
N LYS A 4 3.64 -37.12 0.16
CA LYS A 4 2.64 -36.35 -0.60
C LYS A 4 3.20 -36.14 -2.01
N LYS A 5 2.47 -36.57 -3.04
CA LYS A 5 2.79 -36.21 -4.43
C LYS A 5 2.54 -34.71 -4.57
N LEU A 6 3.59 -33.94 -4.79
CA LEU A 6 3.51 -32.52 -5.11
C LEU A 6 3.16 -32.43 -6.60
N THR A 7 1.88 -32.51 -6.91
CA THR A 7 1.37 -32.18 -8.25
C THR A 7 1.33 -30.67 -8.35
N ILE A 8 2.10 -30.10 -9.26
CA ILE A 8 2.03 -28.69 -9.60
C ILE A 8 0.76 -28.50 -10.43
N THR A 9 -0.16 -27.70 -9.94
CA THR A 9 -1.38 -27.33 -10.67
C THR A 9 -1.13 -26.09 -11.53
N GLU A 10 -2.00 -25.83 -12.51
CA GLU A 10 -1.95 -24.59 -13.29
C GLU A 10 -2.07 -23.34 -12.41
N ALA A 11 -2.88 -23.42 -11.35
CA ALA A 11 -3.01 -22.34 -10.38
C ALA A 11 -1.69 -22.04 -9.65
N ASP A 12 -0.92 -23.08 -9.32
CA ASP A 12 0.39 -22.92 -8.69
C ASP A 12 1.38 -22.22 -9.62
N PHE A 13 1.38 -22.60 -10.90
CA PHE A 13 2.20 -21.95 -11.94
C PHE A 13 1.85 -20.46 -12.09
N LEU A 14 0.56 -20.14 -12.17
CA LEU A 14 0.11 -18.75 -12.26
C LEU A 14 0.47 -17.95 -11.00
N LEU A 15 0.39 -18.55 -9.81
CA LEU A 15 0.77 -17.91 -8.56
C LEU A 15 2.28 -17.64 -8.50
N ALA A 16 3.10 -18.60 -8.95
CA ALA A 16 4.56 -18.45 -9.02
C ALA A 16 4.94 -17.28 -9.94
N ASN A 17 4.37 -17.21 -11.14
CA ASN A 17 4.64 -16.12 -12.08
C ASN A 17 4.22 -14.75 -11.54
N ARG A 18 3.09 -14.66 -10.82
CA ARG A 18 2.67 -13.41 -10.16
C ARG A 18 3.64 -12.97 -9.05
N ARG A 19 4.27 -13.92 -8.35
CA ARG A 19 5.28 -13.61 -7.33
C ARG A 19 6.58 -13.17 -7.97
N ALA A 20 7.06 -13.91 -8.96
CA ALA A 20 8.27 -13.57 -9.72
C ALA A 20 8.18 -12.16 -10.31
N SER A 21 7.06 -11.82 -10.98
CA SER A 21 6.85 -10.48 -11.53
C SER A 21 6.85 -9.37 -10.46
N ARG A 22 6.37 -9.64 -9.23
CA ARG A 22 6.48 -8.65 -8.14
C ARG A 22 7.90 -8.50 -7.62
N GLU A 23 8.63 -9.60 -7.52
CA GLU A 23 10.01 -9.59 -7.05
C GLU A 23 10.91 -8.83 -8.03
N GLU A 24 10.72 -9.04 -9.34
CA GLU A 24 11.37 -8.25 -10.40
C GLU A 24 11.04 -6.75 -10.29
N GLU A 25 9.79 -6.38 -10.04
CA GLU A 25 9.41 -4.97 -9.81
C GLU A 25 10.08 -4.37 -8.56
N ILE A 26 10.17 -5.14 -7.48
CA ILE A 26 10.82 -4.70 -6.24
C ILE A 26 12.33 -4.58 -6.42
N GLU A 27 12.97 -5.48 -7.16
CA GLU A 27 14.40 -5.39 -7.47
C GLU A 27 14.71 -4.15 -8.34
N ALA A 28 13.89 -3.89 -9.35
CA ALA A 28 14.07 -2.76 -10.25
C ALA A 28 13.76 -1.40 -9.61
N HIS A 29 12.74 -1.32 -8.75
CA HIS A 29 12.20 -0.03 -8.27
C HIS A 29 12.15 0.12 -6.74
N GLY A 30 12.41 -0.93 -5.97
CA GLY A 30 12.30 -0.95 -4.51
C GLY A 30 10.87 -0.97 -3.98
N HIS A 31 9.86 -0.78 -4.83
CA HIS A 31 8.45 -0.78 -4.46
C HIS A 31 7.55 -1.14 -5.66
N PRO A 32 6.33 -1.68 -5.44
CA PRO A 32 5.39 -1.94 -6.53
C PRO A 32 5.10 -0.67 -7.33
N VAL A 33 5.33 -0.71 -8.65
CA VAL A 33 5.12 0.44 -9.51
C VAL A 33 3.65 0.53 -9.90
N ARG A 34 2.98 1.62 -9.51
CA ARG A 34 1.57 1.83 -9.86
C ARG A 34 1.47 2.19 -11.35
N SER A 35 1.00 1.24 -12.16
CA SER A 35 0.74 1.44 -13.60
C SER A 35 -0.42 2.39 -13.92
N ARG A 36 -1.36 2.62 -12.99
CA ARG A 36 -2.45 3.59 -13.16
C ARG A 36 -2.12 4.91 -12.50
N THR A 37 -2.10 5.95 -13.33
CA THR A 37 -2.13 7.37 -12.94
C THR A 37 -3.17 7.56 -11.85
N MET A 38 -2.74 8.15 -10.73
CA MET A 38 -3.62 8.49 -9.62
C MET A 38 -4.81 9.29 -10.17
N VAL A 39 -6.04 8.79 -9.95
CA VAL A 39 -7.27 9.48 -10.35
C VAL A 39 -7.14 10.95 -9.93
N HIS A 40 -7.18 11.86 -10.91
CA HIS A 40 -7.04 13.28 -10.66
C HIS A 40 -8.13 13.71 -9.68
N LYS A 41 -7.73 14.01 -8.45
CA LYS A 41 -8.65 14.51 -7.43
C LYS A 41 -8.82 15.99 -7.67
N SER A 42 -10.04 16.42 -7.97
CA SER A 42 -10.36 17.85 -7.95
C SER A 42 -10.02 18.44 -6.58
N LYS A 43 -9.55 19.70 -6.56
CA LYS A 43 -9.32 20.50 -5.36
C LYS A 43 -10.67 20.90 -4.72
N LYS A 44 -11.57 19.93 -4.49
CA LYS A 44 -12.82 20.19 -3.76
C LYS A 44 -12.43 20.53 -2.33
N VAL A 45 -12.87 21.71 -1.88
CA VAL A 45 -12.68 22.22 -0.50
C VAL A 45 -13.16 21.20 0.54
N TYR A 46 -14.15 20.40 0.18
CA TYR A 46 -14.76 19.42 1.06
C TYR A 46 -14.19 18.02 0.85
N ASN A 47 -13.07 17.75 1.51
CA ASN A 47 -12.61 16.39 1.75
C ASN A 47 -12.67 16.11 3.26
N ARG A 48 -13.80 15.57 3.74
CA ARG A 48 -14.03 15.33 5.17
C ARG A 48 -12.91 14.53 5.83
N ASN A 49 -12.30 13.58 5.13
CA ASN A 49 -11.20 12.77 5.68
C ASN A 49 -9.90 13.58 5.83
N LEU A 50 -9.62 14.48 4.88
CA LEU A 50 -8.48 15.39 4.97
C LEU A 50 -8.68 16.41 6.10
N ILE A 51 -9.90 16.98 6.21
CA ILE A 51 -10.26 17.94 7.25
C ILE A 51 -10.14 17.30 8.64
N LYS A 52 -10.67 16.08 8.83
CA LYS A 52 -10.55 15.33 10.08
C LYS A 52 -9.09 15.08 10.47
N ARG A 53 -8.26 14.62 9.52
CA ARG A 53 -6.81 14.42 9.77
C ARG A 53 -6.10 15.73 10.11
N ALA A 54 -6.46 16.84 9.47
CA ALA A 54 -5.90 18.15 9.77
C ALA A 54 -6.35 18.71 11.12
N ALA A 55 -7.57 18.40 11.57
CA ALA A 55 -8.07 18.76 12.90
C ALA A 55 -7.31 18.00 14.00
N ILE A 56 -7.20 16.67 13.86
CA ILE A 56 -6.45 15.81 14.81
C ILE A 56 -5.01 16.31 14.98
N LYS A 57 -4.31 16.62 13.86
CA LYS A 57 -2.95 17.17 13.92
C LYS A 57 -2.83 18.52 14.63
N ARG A 58 -3.88 19.35 14.64
CA ARG A 58 -3.87 20.64 15.36
C ARG A 58 -4.09 20.43 16.85
N ASP A 59 -4.98 19.51 17.22
CA ASP A 59 -5.26 19.22 18.63
C ASP A 59 -4.03 18.59 19.32
N ASP A 60 -3.29 17.73 18.61
CA ASP A 60 -2.05 17.11 19.11
C ASP A 60 -0.88 18.11 19.28
N SER A 61 -0.94 19.30 18.66
CA SER A 61 0.11 20.31 18.74
C SER A 61 0.00 21.26 19.94
N SER A 62 -1.10 21.18 20.69
CA SER A 62 -1.44 22.14 21.75
C SER A 62 -0.94 21.77 23.14
N TYR A 63 -0.49 20.53 23.37
CA TYR A 63 -0.03 20.05 24.68
C TYR A 63 1.49 20.13 24.90
N PHE A 64 2.28 20.60 23.92
CA PHE A 64 3.74 20.65 24.03
C PHE A 64 4.32 22.05 24.35
N PHE A 65 3.50 23.11 24.29
CA PHE A 65 3.97 24.51 24.43
C PHE A 65 3.51 25.21 25.72
N MET A 66 2.85 24.51 26.66
CA MET A 66 2.37 25.05 27.94
C MET A 66 3.11 24.46 29.15
N ASN A 67 4.39 24.14 28.99
CA ASN A 67 5.31 23.78 30.09
C ASN A 67 6.75 24.14 29.67
N ILE A 68 7.07 25.44 29.63
CA ILE A 68 8.43 26.01 29.74
C ILE A 68 8.29 27.34 30.50
#